data_AF-A0A8S4QA71-F1
#
_entry.id   AF-A0A8S4QA71-F1
#
_cell.length_a   1.000
_cell.length_b   1.000
_cell.length_c   1.000
_cell.angle_alpha   90.00
_cell.angle_beta   90.00
_cell.angle_gamma   90.00
#
_symmetry.space_group_name_H-M   'P 1'
#
loop_
_entity.id
_entity.type
_entity.pdbx_description
1 polymer ?
#
loop_
_entity_poly.entity_id
_entity_poly.type
_entity_poly.pdbx_seq_one_letter_code
_entity_poly.pdbx_strand_id
1 'polypeptide(L)'
;MERAMIGVYLRDQIRNEEIRRGTRVTGISQRVAKLKWQWTGHIARRTDGRWGLKVLEWRPRTGKRGLGRPPTRWTDDIRRVAGSRWRQAAQDRVLWNSLQDL
;
A
#
# COMPACT_ATOMS: atom_id res chain seq x y z
N MET A 1 6.15 13.67 17.49
CA MET A 1 6.67 12.37 17.97
C MET A 1 8.16 12.22 17.67
N GLU A 2 8.59 12.15 16.41
CA GLU A 2 10.00 11.89 16.05
C GLU A 2 11.02 12.82 16.74
N ARG A 3 10.72 14.13 16.82
CA ARG A 3 11.51 15.11 17.57
C ARG A 3 11.73 14.74 19.05
N ALA A 4 10.67 14.30 19.73
CA ALA A 4 10.74 13.91 21.14
C ALA A 4 11.57 12.63 21.35
N MET A 5 11.59 11.72 20.37
CA MET A 5 12.38 10.47 20.44
C MET A 5 13.89 10.73 20.49
N ILE A 6 14.35 11.84 19.90
CA ILE A 6 15.77 12.24 19.83
C ILE A 6 16.07 13.51 20.66
N GLY A 7 15.13 13.97 21.48
CA GLY A 7 15.32 15.13 22.36
C GLY A 7 15.47 16.49 21.65
N VAL A 8 14.93 16.64 20.43
CA VAL A 8 15.06 17.87 19.62
C VAL A 8 13.81 18.75 19.77
N TYR A 9 14.00 20.04 19.93
CA TYR A 9 12.97 21.07 20.03
C TYR A 9 12.82 21.85 18.72
N LEU A 10 11.79 22.70 18.60
CA LEU A 10 11.60 23.55 17.43
C LEU A 10 12.70 24.60 17.27
N ARG A 11 13.21 25.12 18.40
CA ARG A 11 14.29 26.12 18.47
C ARG A 11 15.63 25.65 17.91
N ASP A 12 15.86 24.34 17.87
CA ASP A 12 17.10 23.77 17.34
C ASP A 12 17.17 23.87 15.81
N GLN A 13 16.05 24.23 15.15
CA GLN A 13 15.95 24.48 13.70
C GLN A 13 16.51 23.36 12.80
N ILE A 14 16.58 22.13 13.34
CA ILE A 14 17.02 20.95 12.60
C ILE A 14 16.00 20.60 11.51
N ARG A 15 16.50 20.31 10.31
CA ARG A 15 15.69 19.91 9.16
C ARG A 15 14.99 18.58 9.44
N ASN A 16 13.76 18.44 8.95
CA ASN A 16 12.98 17.22 9.13
C ASN A 16 13.65 15.99 8.47
N GLU A 17 14.42 16.18 7.41
CA GLU A 17 15.22 15.13 6.75
C GLU A 17 16.26 14.53 7.71
N GLU A 18 16.93 15.37 8.50
CA GLU A 18 17.92 14.91 9.48
C GLU A 18 17.26 14.20 10.67
N ILE A 19 16.11 14.70 11.12
CA ILE A 19 15.31 14.04 12.16
C ILE A 19 14.90 12.64 11.67
N ARG A 20 14.41 12.52 10.44
CA ARG A 20 14.02 11.22 9.83
C ARG A 20 15.22 10.28 9.66
N ARG A 21 16.39 10.81 9.30
CA ARG A 21 17.64 10.04 9.20
C ARG A 21 18.05 9.45 10.56
N GLY A 22 17.85 10.20 11.65
CA GLY A 22 18.22 9.79 13.01
C GLY A 22 17.26 8.80 13.67
N THR A 23 15.96 8.88 13.39
CA THR A 23 14.93 8.11 14.12
C THR A 23 14.74 6.68 13.60
N ARG A 24 15.27 6.35 12.41
CA ARG A 24 15.06 5.07 11.69
C ARG A 24 13.57 4.68 11.55
N VAL A 25 12.66 5.64 11.73
CA VAL A 25 11.22 5.42 11.62
C VAL A 25 10.87 5.23 10.14
N THR A 26 10.24 4.10 9.82
CA THR A 26 9.77 3.84 8.45
C THR A 26 8.72 4.88 8.06
N GLY A 27 8.84 5.44 6.86
CA GLY A 27 7.84 6.35 6.33
C GLY A 27 6.45 5.71 6.28
N ILE A 28 5.43 6.45 6.72
CA ILE A 28 4.04 5.96 6.79
C ILE A 28 3.57 5.42 5.43
N SER A 29 3.90 6.11 4.34
CA SER A 29 3.54 5.67 2.99
C SER A 29 4.09 4.29 2.63
N GLN A 30 5.35 4.01 3.00
CA GLN A 30 5.97 2.70 2.78
C GLN A 30 5.29 1.62 3.64
N ARG A 31 4.99 1.95 4.91
CA ARG A 31 4.28 1.03 5.81
C ARG A 31 2.90 0.69 5.31
N VAL A 32 2.14 1.69 4.86
CA VAL A 32 0.79 1.52 4.29
C VAL A 32 0.84 0.68 3.01
N ALA A 33 1.79 0.96 2.11
CA ALA A 33 1.97 0.19 0.88
C ALA A 33 2.26 -1.29 1.18
N LYS A 34 3.17 -1.56 2.12
CA LYS A 34 3.50 -2.92 2.57
C LYS A 34 2.29 -3.65 3.15
N LEU A 35 1.55 -3.02 4.06
CA LEU A 35 0.36 -3.62 4.67
C LEU A 35 -0.72 -3.89 3.62
N LYS A 36 -0.94 -2.95 2.70
CA LYS A 36 -1.87 -3.11 1.57
C LYS A 36 -1.47 -4.30 0.69
N TRP A 37 -0.19 -4.47 0.40
CA TRP A 37 0.33 -5.59 -0.40
C TRP A 37 0.12 -6.95 0.29
N GLN A 38 0.51 -7.03 1.57
CA GLN A 38 0.35 -8.24 2.39
C GLN A 38 -1.11 -8.66 2.53
N TRP A 39 -1.98 -7.70 2.83
CA TRP A 39 -3.42 -7.94 2.94
C TRP A 39 -4.02 -8.39 1.61
N THR A 40 -3.62 -7.79 0.50
CA THR A 40 -4.11 -8.18 -0.85
C THR A 40 -3.74 -9.62 -1.17
N GLY A 41 -2.49 -10.02 -0.94
CA GLY A 41 -2.06 -11.40 -1.16
C GLY A 41 -2.80 -12.39 -0.24
N HIS A 42 -3.02 -12.01 1.02
CA HIS A 42 -3.79 -12.81 1.96
C HIS A 42 -5.23 -13.03 1.49
N ILE A 43 -5.92 -11.97 1.07
CA ILE A 43 -7.29 -12.06 0.55
C ILE A 43 -7.36 -12.87 -0.75
N ALA A 44 -6.38 -12.74 -1.65
CA ALA A 44 -6.35 -13.47 -2.91
C ALA A 44 -6.20 -14.99 -2.75
N ARG A 45 -5.55 -15.44 -1.67
CA ARG A 45 -5.37 -16.86 -1.35
C ARG A 45 -6.49 -17.45 -0.49
N ARG A 46 -7.41 -16.64 0.03
CA ARG A 46 -8.54 -17.14 0.80
C ARG A 46 -9.55 -17.86 -0.10
N THR A 47 -10.04 -18.99 0.37
CA THR A 47 -11.03 -19.84 -0.31
C THR A 47 -12.37 -19.94 0.45
N ASP A 48 -12.51 -19.22 1.57
CA ASP A 48 -13.65 -19.30 2.49
C ASP A 48 -14.93 -18.58 2.01
N GLY A 49 -15.03 -18.26 0.72
CA GLY A 49 -16.23 -17.68 0.10
C GLY A 49 -16.58 -16.24 0.53
N ARG A 50 -15.76 -15.60 1.39
CA ARG A 50 -16.02 -14.25 1.88
C ARG A 50 -15.94 -13.19 0.78
N TRP A 51 -16.61 -12.07 1.02
CA TRP A 51 -16.73 -11.00 0.02
C TRP A 51 -15.47 -10.16 -0.17
N GLY A 52 -14.41 -10.36 0.63
CA GLY A 52 -13.20 -9.53 0.58
C GLY A 52 -12.59 -9.42 -0.81
N LEU A 53 -12.44 -10.54 -1.52
CA LEU A 53 -11.92 -10.53 -2.89
C LEU A 53 -12.90 -9.89 -3.88
N LYS A 54 -14.20 -10.15 -3.71
CA LYS A 54 -15.26 -9.57 -4.55
C LYS A 54 -15.28 -8.04 -4.43
N VAL A 55 -15.18 -7.51 -3.21
CA VAL A 55 -15.14 -6.06 -2.93
C VAL A 55 -13.89 -5.42 -3.50
N LEU A 56 -12.74 -6.09 -3.37
CA LEU A 56 -11.46 -5.59 -3.88
C LEU A 56 -11.48 -5.41 -5.41
N GLU A 57 -12.10 -6.35 -6.14
CA GLU A 57 -12.24 -6.28 -7.58
C GLU A 57 -13.45 -5.49 -8.06
N TRP A 58 -14.37 -5.16 -7.16
CA TRP A 58 -15.66 -4.60 -7.52
C TRP A 58 -15.49 -3.32 -8.33
N ARG A 59 -16.13 -3.31 -9.50
CA ARG A 59 -16.22 -2.14 -10.35
C ARG A 59 -17.69 -1.81 -10.67
N PRO A 60 -18.20 -0.64 -10.28
CA PRO A 60 -19.51 -0.18 -10.76
C PRO A 60 -19.48 -0.13 -12.29
N ARG A 61 -20.43 -0.81 -12.93
CA ARG A 61 -20.61 -0.82 -14.39
C ARG A 61 -21.47 0.34 -14.88
N THR A 62 -22.24 0.95 -13.99
CA THR A 62 -23.21 2.01 -14.28
C THR A 62 -22.74 3.36 -13.73
N GLY A 63 -23.03 4.42 -14.49
CA GLY A 63 -22.74 5.82 -14.14
C GLY A 63 -21.49 6.40 -14.80
N LYS A 64 -21.57 7.66 -15.23
CA LYS A 64 -20.40 8.47 -15.61
C LYS A 64 -19.80 9.07 -14.33
N ARG A 65 -18.48 8.95 -14.13
CA ARG A 65 -17.78 9.61 -13.02
C ARG A 65 -17.48 11.06 -13.40
N GLY A 66 -17.57 11.97 -12.43
CA GLY A 66 -17.25 13.39 -12.63
C GLY A 66 -15.82 13.60 -13.11
N LEU A 67 -15.60 14.71 -13.83
CA LEU A 67 -14.28 15.17 -14.25
C LEU A 67 -13.47 15.60 -13.02
N GLY A 68 -12.18 15.22 -12.94
CA GLY A 68 -11.34 15.52 -11.78
C GLY A 68 -10.20 14.51 -11.60
N ARG A 69 -9.94 14.10 -10.34
CA ARG A 69 -8.87 13.16 -9.97
C ARG A 69 -8.91 11.88 -10.81
N PRO A 70 -7.76 11.34 -11.27
CA PRO A 70 -7.71 10.08 -12.00
C PRO A 70 -8.48 8.99 -11.25
N PRO A 71 -9.26 8.13 -11.95
CA PRO A 71 -10.15 7.15 -11.34
C PRO A 71 -9.38 5.96 -10.77
N THR A 72 -8.48 6.21 -9.82
CA THR A 72 -7.63 5.21 -9.17
C THR A 72 -8.46 4.41 -8.20
N ARG A 73 -8.41 3.09 -8.34
CA ARG A 73 -9.09 2.11 -7.48
C ARG A 73 -8.06 1.39 -6.63
N TRP A 74 -8.55 0.71 -5.60
CA TRP A 74 -7.72 -0.06 -4.69
C TRP A 74 -6.74 -1.00 -5.41
N THR A 75 -7.25 -1.70 -6.44
CA THR A 75 -6.48 -2.67 -7.25
C THR A 75 -5.52 -2.04 -8.24
N ASP A 76 -5.58 -0.75 -8.52
CA ASP A 76 -4.73 -0.16 -9.56
C ASP A 76 -3.27 -0.11 -9.13
N ASP A 77 -2.98 0.17 -7.84
CA ASP A 77 -1.62 0.08 -7.30
C ASP A 77 -1.05 -1.35 -7.39
N ILE A 78 -1.91 -2.35 -7.18
CA ILE A 78 -1.54 -3.75 -7.24
C ILE A 78 -1.24 -4.17 -8.69
N ARG A 79 -2.10 -3.74 -9.62
CA ARG A 79 -1.94 -4.00 -11.06
C ARG A 79 -0.74 -3.29 -11.65
N ARG A 80 -0.36 -2.12 -11.11
CA ARG A 80 0.85 -1.40 -11.52
C ARG A 80 2.12 -2.21 -11.27
N VAL A 81 2.14 -3.02 -10.21
CA VAL A 81 3.31 -3.81 -9.82
C VAL A 81 3.23 -5.25 -10.31
N ALA A 82 2.12 -5.96 -10.05
CA ALA A 82 1.96 -7.39 -10.38
C ALA A 82 1.18 -7.65 -11.69
N GLY A 83 0.81 -6.60 -12.43
CA GLY A 83 0.09 -6.71 -13.69
C GLY A 83 -1.39 -7.11 -13.56
N SER A 84 -2.03 -7.34 -14.70
CA SER A 84 -3.47 -7.72 -14.77
C SER A 84 -3.74 -9.10 -14.15
N ARG A 85 -2.74 -9.98 -14.18
CA ARG A 85 -2.74 -11.35 -13.65
C ARG A 85 -2.29 -11.45 -12.18
N TRP A 86 -2.35 -10.35 -11.44
CA TRP A 86 -1.91 -10.28 -10.04
C TRP A 86 -2.56 -11.34 -9.13
N ARG A 87 -3.78 -11.80 -9.43
CA ARG A 87 -4.44 -12.89 -8.68
C ARG A 87 -3.71 -14.22 -8.78
N GLN A 88 -3.18 -14.55 -9.97
CA GLN A 88 -2.37 -15.74 -10.16
C GLN A 88 -1.01 -15.57 -9.47
N ALA A 89 -0.38 -14.40 -9.65
CA ALA A 89 0.87 -14.07 -8.99
C ALA A 89 0.75 -14.14 -7.45
N ALA A 90 -0.39 -13.75 -6.89
CA ALA A 90 -0.64 -13.80 -5.46
C ALA A 90 -0.79 -15.23 -4.91
N GLN A 91 -1.04 -16.25 -5.74
CA GLN A 91 -1.08 -17.64 -5.26
C GLN A 91 0.32 -18.13 -4.88
N ASP A 92 1.33 -17.75 -5.66
CA ASP A 92 2.73 -18.01 -5.32
C ASP A 92 3.19 -16.99 -4.26
N ARG A 93 3.37 -17.46 -3.02
CA ARG A 93 3.77 -16.60 -1.91
C ARG A 93 5.19 -16.04 -2.06
N VAL A 94 6.09 -16.78 -2.70
CA VAL A 94 7.48 -16.36 -2.90
C VAL A 94 7.51 -15.24 -3.93
N LEU A 95 6.89 -15.46 -5.09
CA LEU A 95 6.75 -14.45 -6.13
C LEU A 95 6.00 -13.21 -5.62
N TRP A 96 4.91 -13.41 -4.86
CA TRP A 96 4.15 -12.28 -4.32
C TRP A 96 4.99 -11.41 -3.39
N ASN A 97 5.81 -12.02 -2.54
CA ASN A 97 6.65 -11.27 -1.61
C ASN A 97 7.79 -10.54 -2.34
N SER A 98 8.38 -11.13 -3.39
CA SER A 98 9.47 -10.49 -4.14
C SER A 98 9.01 -9.26 -4.92
N LEU A 99 7.74 -9.21 -5.31
CA LEU A 99 7.14 -8.05 -6.00
C LEU A 99 6.85 -6.86 -5.07
N GLN A 100 6.88 -7.04 -3.75
CA GLN A 100 6.56 -5.97 -2.78
C GLN A 100 7.62 -4.86 -2.75
N ASP A 101 8.86 -5.20 -3.10
CA ASP A 101 10.03 -4.34 -2.93
C ASP A 101 10.44 -3.60 -4.23
N LEU A 102 9.56 -3.62 -5.26
CA LEU A 102 9.65 -2.86 -6.52
C LEU A 102 8.72 -1.63 -6.50
#